data_AF-A0A1C5HFN0-F1
#
_entry.id   AF-A0A1C5HFN0-F1
#
_cell.length_a   1.000
_cell.length_b   1.000
_cell.length_c   1.000
_cell.angle_alpha   90.00
_cell.angle_beta   90.00
_cell.angle_gamma   90.00
#
_symmetry.space_group_name_H-M   'P 1'
#
loop_
_entity.id
_entity.type
_entity.pdbx_description
1 polymer ?
#
loop_
_entity_poly.entity_id
_entity_poly.type
_entity_poly.pdbx_seq_one_letter_code
_entity_poly.pdbx_strand_id
1 'polypeptide(L)' 'MTRIINRVGDAVLGKVLGREEAGACVPEHGQKCSCVASNGYCSGGSYFRYYRQGYYNCNGACVTSTSRPICYTKKVGAC' A
#
# COMPACT_ATOMS: atom_id res chain seq x y z
N MET A 1 31.13 13.02 32.13
CA MET A 1 31.93 12.02 31.38
C MET A 1 31.04 10.85 30.95
N THR A 2 29.92 11.11 30.27
CA THR A 2 28.80 10.15 30.08
C THR A 2 28.17 10.19 28.69
N ARG A 3 28.74 10.94 27.73
CA ARG A 3 28.13 11.15 26.39
C ARG A 3 28.68 10.25 25.27
N ILE A 4 29.76 9.50 25.52
CA ILE A 4 30.44 8.72 24.46
C ILE A 4 29.85 7.31 24.29
N ILE A 5 29.22 6.75 25.33
CA ILE A 5 28.72 5.36 25.30
C ILE A 5 27.47 5.20 24.41
N ASN A 6 26.69 6.27 24.19
CA ASN A 6 25.46 6.19 23.38
C ASN A 6 25.71 6.05 21.87
N ARG A 7 26.90 6.39 21.35
CA ARG A 7 27.18 6.30 19.90
C ARG A 7 27.54 4.89 19.42
N VAL A 8 27.93 3.99 20.34
CA VAL A 8 28.36 2.63 19.97
C VAL A 8 27.18 1.66 19.95
N GLY A 9 26.12 1.92 20.73
CA GLY A 9 24.90 1.10 20.72
C GLY A 9 24.18 1.11 19.35
N ASP A 10 24.02 2.29 18.74
CA ASP A 10 23.39 2.43 17.42
C ASP A 10 24.19 1.75 16.30
N ALA A 11 25.52 1.80 16.35
CA ALA A 11 26.38 1.19 15.34
C ALA A 11 26.39 -0.35 15.41
N VAL A 12 26.16 -0.92 16.59
CA VAL A 12 26.07 -2.37 16.78
C VAL A 12 24.68 -2.90 16.41
N LEU A 13 23.60 -2.14 16.65
CA LEU A 13 22.25 -2.51 16.18
C LEU A 13 22.18 -2.62 14.64
N GLY A 14 22.86 -1.72 13.93
CA GLY A 14 22.94 -1.76 12.46
C GLY A 14 23.72 -2.94 11.88
N LYS A 15 24.48 -3.67 12.71
CA LYS A 15 25.27 -4.85 12.31
C LYS A 15 24.66 -6.17 12.77
N VAL A 16 23.82 -6.15 13.82
CA VAL A 16 23.06 -7.30 14.34
C VAL A 16 21.69 -7.45 13.68
N LEU A 17 21.11 -6.35 13.16
CA LEU A 17 20.12 -6.45 12.09
C LEU A 17 20.86 -6.97 10.87
N GLY A 18 21.01 -8.30 10.84
CA GLY A 18 21.45 -9.01 9.67
C GLY A 18 20.66 -8.52 8.48
N ARG A 19 21.17 -8.82 7.30
CA ARG A 19 20.28 -9.00 6.15
C ARG A 19 19.27 -10.07 6.53
N GLU A 20 18.24 -9.69 7.27
CA GLU A 20 17.01 -10.42 7.24
C GLU A 20 16.57 -10.28 5.80
N GLU A 21 16.55 -11.39 5.09
CA GLU A 21 15.54 -11.62 4.06
C GLU A 21 14.13 -11.65 4.71
N ALA A 22 13.86 -10.78 5.68
CA ALA A 22 12.51 -10.39 6.01
C ALA A 22 12.10 -9.49 4.87
N GLY A 23 11.08 -9.89 4.11
CA GLY A 23 10.45 -9.06 3.09
C GLY A 23 9.92 -7.77 3.71
N ALA A 24 10.81 -6.82 3.98
CA ALA A 24 10.49 -5.55 4.57
C ALA A 24 9.63 -4.82 3.54
N CYS A 25 8.36 -4.67 3.87
CA CYS A 25 7.42 -3.92 3.08
C CYS A 25 8.02 -2.53 2.80
N VAL A 26 7.78 -1.97 1.60
CA VAL A 26 8.21 -0.61 1.29
C VAL A 26 7.78 0.36 2.40
N PRO A 27 8.53 1.45 2.66
CA PRO A 27 8.20 2.41 3.74
C PRO A 27 6.79 3.00 3.62
N GLU A 28 6.26 3.03 2.41
CA GLU A 28 4.93 3.56 2.07
C GLU A 28 3.80 2.55 2.32
N HIS A 29 4.12 1.31 2.73
CA HIS A 29 3.13 0.25 2.93
C HIS A 29 1.97 0.70 3.83
N GLY A 30 0.75 0.49 3.34
CA GLY A 30 -0.48 0.90 4.01
C GLY A 30 -0.88 2.37 3.81
N GLN A 31 0.02 3.22 3.33
CA GLN A 31 -0.32 4.61 3.00
C GLN A 31 -1.28 4.70 1.81
N LYS A 32 -2.09 5.76 1.77
CA LYS A 32 -3.03 6.05 0.69
C LYS A 32 -2.25 6.48 -0.56
N CYS A 33 -2.53 5.85 -1.70
CA CYS A 33 -1.88 6.18 -2.98
C CYS A 33 -2.84 6.92 -3.93
N SER A 34 -3.77 6.22 -4.57
CA SER A 34 -4.73 6.81 -5.51
C SER A 34 -6.03 5.98 -5.57
N CYS A 35 -7.04 6.43 -6.32
CA CYS A 35 -8.24 5.64 -6.53
C CYS A 35 -8.01 4.62 -7.63
N VAL A 36 -8.02 3.33 -7.28
CA VAL A 36 -7.68 2.22 -8.16
C VAL A 36 -8.94 1.47 -8.58
N ALA A 37 -8.95 0.98 -9.81
CA ALA A 37 -10.02 0.14 -10.32
C ALA A 37 -10.23 -1.09 -9.43
N SER A 38 -11.48 -1.38 -9.11
CA SER A 38 -11.89 -2.54 -8.33
C SER A 38 -12.95 -3.33 -9.10
N ASN A 39 -13.89 -3.92 -8.37
CA ASN A 39 -15.03 -4.65 -8.92
C ASN A 39 -15.97 -3.71 -9.72
N GLY A 40 -16.89 -4.31 -10.47
CA GLY A 40 -17.89 -3.60 -11.26
C GLY A 40 -19.22 -4.33 -11.27
N TYR A 41 -20.23 -3.71 -11.86
CA TYR A 41 -21.57 -4.23 -11.99
C TYR A 41 -22.20 -3.81 -13.32
N CYS A 42 -23.16 -4.59 -13.80
CA CYS A 42 -23.96 -4.26 -14.96
C CYS A 42 -25.27 -3.60 -14.52
N SER A 43 -25.64 -2.50 -15.17
CA SER A 43 -26.94 -1.86 -14.97
C SER A 43 -27.39 -1.20 -16.28
N GLY A 44 -28.61 -1.50 -16.72
CA GLY A 44 -29.19 -0.92 -17.93
C GLY A 44 -28.34 -1.11 -19.20
N GLY A 45 -27.77 -2.30 -19.41
CA GLY A 45 -26.93 -2.60 -20.58
C GLY A 45 -25.54 -1.93 -20.56
N SER A 46 -25.15 -1.36 -19.41
CA SER A 46 -23.89 -0.65 -19.25
C SER A 46 -23.08 -1.27 -18.11
N TYR A 47 -21.78 -1.47 -18.32
CA TYR A 47 -20.85 -1.93 -17.29
C TYR A 47 -20.22 -0.73 -16.56
N PHE A 48 -20.46 -0.68 -15.25
CA PHE A 48 -19.92 0.33 -14.35
C PHE A 48 -18.81 -0.29 -13.50
N ARG A 49 -17.68 0.42 -13.38
CA ARG A 49 -16.55 0.01 -12.57
C ARG A 49 -16.40 0.93 -11.36
N TYR A 50 -16.26 0.34 -10.19
CA TYR A 50 -15.93 1.05 -8.97
C TYR A 50 -14.45 1.37 -8.92
N TYR A 51 -14.13 2.59 -8.51
CA TYR A 51 -12.78 3.02 -8.18
C TYR A 51 -12.73 3.27 -6.68
N ARG A 52 -11.90 2.51 -5.97
CA ARG A 52 -11.79 2.53 -4.50
C ARG A 52 -10.44 3.09 -4.08
N GLN A 53 -10.37 3.59 -2.85
CA GLN A 53 -9.13 4.14 -2.31
C GLN A 53 -8.03 3.08 -2.23
N GLY A 54 -6.96 3.26 -3.00
CA GLY A 54 -5.80 2.37 -3.01
C GLY A 54 -4.83 2.60 -1.86
N TYR A 55 -4.00 1.60 -1.62
CA TYR A 55 -2.84 1.64 -0.73
C TYR A 55 -1.65 0.96 -1.36
N TYR A 56 -0.46 1.35 -0.92
CA TYR A 56 0.74 0.61 -1.25
C TYR A 56 0.75 -0.73 -0.52
N ASN A 57 0.88 -1.81 -1.29
CA ASN A 57 1.21 -3.11 -0.74
C ASN A 57 2.71 -3.19 -0.39
N CYS A 58 3.13 -4.30 0.19
CA CYS A 58 4.52 -4.48 0.61
C CYS A 58 5.55 -4.34 -0.51
N ASN A 59 5.12 -4.50 -1.76
CA ASN A 59 5.96 -4.38 -2.95
C ASN A 59 5.96 -2.96 -3.54
N GLY A 60 5.26 -2.00 -2.92
CA GLY A 60 5.09 -0.63 -3.44
C GLY A 60 4.11 -0.50 -4.59
N ALA A 61 3.33 -1.55 -4.89
CA ALA A 61 2.24 -1.43 -5.87
C ALA A 61 1.00 -0.83 -5.21
N CYS A 62 0.40 0.16 -5.89
CA CYS A 62 -0.86 0.75 -5.47
C CYS A 62 -2.03 -0.20 -5.79
N VAL A 63 -2.53 -0.88 -4.77
CA VAL A 63 -3.62 -1.87 -4.86
C VAL A 63 -4.83 -1.43 -4.06
N THR A 64 -5.99 -2.03 -4.28
CA THR A 64 -7.19 -1.76 -3.48
C THR A 64 -7.89 -3.07 -3.10
N SER A 65 -8.76 -3.00 -2.09
CA SER A 65 -9.65 -4.09 -1.69
C SER A 65 -11.11 -3.65 -1.73
N THR A 66 -12.05 -4.60 -1.78
CA THR A 66 -13.49 -4.35 -1.81
C THR A 66 -14.02 -3.75 -0.50
N SER A 67 -13.28 -3.89 0.60
CA SER A 67 -13.60 -3.30 1.92
C SER A 67 -13.27 -1.81 2.02
N ARG A 68 -12.55 -1.24 1.05
CA ARG A 68 -12.12 0.16 1.07
C ARG A 68 -13.18 1.12 0.54
N PRO A 69 -13.21 2.38 1.00
CA PRO A 69 -14.21 3.35 0.56
C PRO A 69 -14.14 3.57 -0.96
N ILE A 70 -15.32 3.76 -1.54
CA ILE A 70 -15.47 4.10 -2.96
C ILE A 70 -15.11 5.57 -3.13
N CYS A 71 -14.21 5.87 -4.06
CA CYS A 71 -13.95 7.24 -4.50
C CYS A 71 -15.03 7.70 -5.49
N TYR A 72 -15.22 6.91 -6.55
CA TYR A 72 -16.19 7.19 -7.61
C TYR A 72 -16.50 5.93 -8.40
N THR A 73 -17.54 6.00 -9.23
CA THR A 73 -17.96 4.95 -10.16
C THR A 73 -17.92 5.51 -11.57
N LYS A 74 -17.43 4.74 -12.54
CA LYS A 74 -17.35 5.16 -13.94
C LYS A 74 -17.91 4.09 -14.87
N LYS A 75 -18.69 4.50 -15.87
CA LYS A 75 -19.07 3.62 -16.99
C LYS A 75 -17.82 3.30 -17.82
N VAL A 76 -17.51 2.02 -18.00
CA VAL A 76 -16.32 1.58 -18.75
C VAL A 76 -16.65 0.69 -19.95
N GLY A 77 -17.92 0.30 -20.14
CA GLY A 77 -18.32 -0.47 -21.31
C GLY A 77 -19.78 -0.82 -21.36
N ALA A 78 -20.11 -1.74 -22.27
CA ALA A 78 -21.38 -2.43 -22.33
C ALA A 78 -21.30 -3.74 -21.55
N CYS A 79 -22.45 -4.15 -21.05
CA CYS A 79 -22.76 -5.47 -20.54
C CYS A 79 -24.10 -5.83 -21.21
#